data_AF-A0A023AXM8-F1
#
_entry.id   AF-A0A023AXM8-F1
#
_cell.length_a   1.000
_cell.length_b   1.000
_cell.length_c   1.000
_cell.angle_alpha   90.00
_cell.angle_beta   90.00
_cell.angle_gamma   90.00
#
_symmetry.space_group_name_H-M   'P 1'
#
loop_
_entity.id
_entity.type
_entity.pdbx_description
1 polymer ?
#
loop_
_entity_poly.entity_id
_entity_poly.type
_entity_poly.pdbx_seq_one_letter_code
_entity_poly.pdbx_strand_id
1 'polypeptide(L)'
;MFLTIGLQCLDKLRSDPDLRLCSAEQIQFRKSSTEIEVVIDPAYTKYSDAHETVTRECLMEQVLSQLARHVTAVDEKENPAEAETLLKHYNMVVAGDLGEKRRTTLDAVEAELRAAYEKLSPEPGKYWRGVCRPRLGQNKDHWVSVVPELRERLCEECLPRQLSDLRWPKRIRSFVGEGAPLTSILPGDGMPQGRTWCQVTEDAETRVSVDAETKGVTTIKIPTPMTCEPLKEEAFESVGQTRVERTRRAPRVERTRRAPRVERTRRAPNVEMELQKRLRSGCIIQLRDLLKTYRLTYAQCDDLVYQLRRRLLSVEEQYPRGQNYCVGSYGQVYLSLDKGNPGTELHIVLNPWCMQANSEEQATEITEEFIDQFRADAGCDIIQPTGPKIRIC
;
A
#
# COMPACT_ATOMS: atom_id res chain seq x y z
N MET A 1 -1.17 6.70 17.66
CA MET A 1 0.31 6.52 17.66
C MET A 1 1.01 7.70 18.32
N PHE A 2 0.85 8.92 17.80
CA PHE A 2 1.42 10.14 18.37
C PHE A 2 1.24 10.25 19.90
N LEU A 3 0.01 10.10 20.39
CA LEU A 3 -0.30 10.18 21.83
C LEU A 3 0.46 9.14 22.66
N THR A 4 0.57 7.89 22.18
CA THR A 4 1.32 6.82 22.88
C THR A 4 2.81 7.14 22.95
N ILE A 5 3.39 7.65 21.86
CA ILE A 5 4.80 8.07 21.82
C ILE A 5 5.00 9.24 22.80
N GLY A 6 4.12 10.25 22.76
CA GLY A 6 4.20 11.40 23.66
C GLY A 6 4.11 11.03 25.14
N LEU A 7 3.17 10.14 25.50
CA LEU A 7 3.04 9.63 26.87
C LEU A 7 4.29 8.84 27.32
N GLN A 8 4.86 7.99 26.46
CA GLN A 8 6.10 7.29 26.82
C GLN A 8 7.29 8.25 26.94
N CYS A 9 7.39 9.28 26.09
CA CYS A 9 8.41 10.32 26.23
C CYS A 9 8.29 11.02 27.59
N LEU A 10 7.08 11.37 28.01
CA LEU A 10 6.82 11.98 29.33
C LEU A 10 7.27 11.07 30.47
N ASP A 11 6.92 9.78 30.42
CA ASP A 11 7.33 8.81 31.44
C ASP A 11 8.85 8.70 31.56
N LYS A 12 9.56 8.65 30.41
CA LYS A 12 11.03 8.63 30.37
C LYS A 12 11.63 9.91 30.94
N LEU A 13 11.11 11.08 30.53
CA LEU A 13 11.55 12.36 31.06
C LEU A 13 11.34 12.43 32.58
N ARG A 14 10.19 12.01 33.12
CA ARG A 14 9.97 11.99 34.58
C ARG A 14 10.93 11.08 35.32
N SER A 15 11.22 9.92 34.74
CA SER A 15 12.11 8.94 35.34
C SER A 15 13.55 9.41 35.39
N ASP A 16 13.95 10.31 34.49
CA ASP A 16 15.31 10.83 34.38
C ASP A 16 15.30 12.38 34.31
N PRO A 17 15.58 13.07 35.44
CA PRO A 17 15.65 14.53 35.50
C PRO A 17 16.70 15.16 34.59
N ASP A 18 17.73 14.42 34.18
CA ASP A 18 18.83 14.91 33.33
C ASP A 18 18.55 14.70 31.84
N LEU A 19 17.65 13.78 31.49
CA LEU A 19 17.20 13.56 30.12
C LEU A 19 16.57 14.83 29.55
N ARG A 20 16.87 15.14 28.28
CA ARG A 20 16.30 16.26 27.51
C ARG A 20 15.82 15.74 26.17
N LEU A 21 14.62 16.14 25.76
CA LEU A 21 14.05 15.83 24.45
C LEU A 21 14.01 17.10 23.61
N CYS A 22 15.07 17.34 22.84
CA CYS A 22 15.30 18.53 22.03
C CYS A 22 14.96 18.32 20.55
N SER A 23 14.96 17.07 20.06
CA SER A 23 14.64 16.73 18.68
C SER A 23 13.78 15.46 18.59
N ALA A 24 12.92 15.40 17.58
CA ALA A 24 12.19 14.17 17.23
C ALA A 24 13.13 13.02 16.85
N GLU A 25 14.34 13.30 16.36
CA GLU A 25 15.35 12.30 16.00
C GLU A 25 15.96 11.57 17.20
N GLN A 26 15.81 12.13 18.41
CA GLN A 26 16.20 11.42 19.65
C GLN A 26 15.26 10.27 19.96
N ILE A 27 14.05 10.26 19.41
CA ILE A 27 13.04 9.23 19.65
C ILE A 27 13.36 8.03 18.76
N GLN A 28 13.85 6.98 19.42
CA GLN A 28 14.21 5.72 18.80
C GLN A 28 13.20 4.64 19.22
N PHE A 29 13.07 3.62 18.38
CA PHE A 29 12.23 2.46 18.64
C PHE A 29 13.08 1.20 18.63
N ARG A 30 12.80 0.26 19.54
CA ARG A 30 13.47 -1.04 19.52
C ARG A 30 13.06 -1.83 18.29
N LYS A 31 14.02 -2.11 17.41
CA LYS A 31 13.81 -2.81 16.13
C LYS A 31 13.14 -4.19 16.27
N SER A 32 13.36 -4.87 17.40
CA SER A 32 12.83 -6.21 17.67
C SER A 32 11.56 -6.24 18.51
N SER A 33 11.03 -5.08 18.93
CA SER A 33 9.85 -5.03 19.79
C SER A 33 8.57 -5.03 18.96
N THR A 34 7.60 -5.87 19.37
CA THR A 34 6.24 -5.87 18.83
C THR A 34 5.38 -4.74 19.42
N GLU A 35 5.79 -4.17 20.56
CA GLU A 35 5.16 -3.01 21.20
C GLU A 35 5.96 -1.73 20.88
N ILE A 36 5.28 -0.57 20.85
CA ILE A 36 5.97 0.73 20.78
C ILE A 36 6.73 0.88 22.09
N GLU A 37 8.05 0.75 22.05
CA GLU A 37 8.91 1.08 23.18
C GLU A 37 9.79 2.25 22.77
N VAL A 38 9.45 3.44 23.27
CA VAL A 38 10.20 4.66 23.05
C VAL A 38 11.49 4.61 23.87
N VAL A 39 12.60 4.82 23.18
CA VAL A 39 13.91 5.08 23.75
C VAL A 39 14.30 6.49 23.33
N ILE A 40 14.73 7.33 24.29
CA ILE A 40 15.24 8.67 23.99
C ILE A 40 16.76 8.59 24.03
N ASP A 41 17.45 8.97 22.95
CA ASP A 41 18.92 9.10 22.97
C ASP A 41 19.31 10.18 24.01
N PRO A 42 20.04 9.83 25.08
CA PRO A 42 20.44 10.78 26.11
C PRO A 42 21.47 11.82 25.61
N ALA A 43 22.14 11.58 24.47
CA ALA A 43 23.14 12.48 23.90
C ALA A 43 22.49 13.67 23.16
N TYR A 44 21.66 14.43 23.86
CA TYR A 44 20.88 15.55 23.29
C TYR A 44 21.75 16.62 22.61
N THR A 45 23.01 16.76 23.02
CA THR A 45 23.99 17.69 22.43
C THR A 45 24.29 17.41 20.96
N LYS A 46 23.99 16.21 20.44
CA LYS A 46 24.13 15.88 19.02
C LYS A 46 23.03 16.48 18.14
N TYR A 47 21.90 16.88 18.75
CA TYR A 47 20.65 17.15 18.05
C TYR A 47 20.23 18.62 18.10
N SER A 48 21.06 19.47 18.72
CA SER A 48 20.68 20.85 19.04
C SER A 48 21.87 21.78 18.83
N ASP A 49 21.64 22.83 18.03
CA ASP A 49 22.45 24.07 18.03
C ASP A 49 21.95 25.09 19.08
N ALA A 50 20.98 24.72 19.93
CA ALA A 50 20.15 25.67 20.68
C ALA A 50 20.60 25.95 22.13
N HIS A 51 20.32 27.20 22.51
CA HIS A 51 20.76 27.96 23.68
C HIS A 51 20.25 27.44 25.05
N GLU A 52 21.12 27.56 26.08
CA GLU A 52 20.96 27.08 27.48
C GLU A 52 19.70 27.56 28.24
N THR A 53 18.87 28.44 27.68
CA THR A 53 17.82 29.13 28.45
C THR A 53 16.41 28.54 28.32
N VAL A 54 16.21 27.49 27.51
CA VAL A 54 14.88 26.89 27.30
C VAL A 54 14.63 25.78 28.34
N THR A 55 13.45 25.80 28.98
CA THR A 55 13.08 24.76 29.95
C THR A 55 12.85 23.41 29.28
N ARG A 56 12.99 22.33 30.03
CA ARG A 56 12.81 20.95 29.53
C ARG A 56 11.41 20.71 28.99
N GLU A 57 10.41 21.27 29.65
CA GLU A 57 9.00 21.19 29.26
C GLU A 57 8.78 21.82 27.88
N CYS A 58 9.38 22.99 27.64
CA CYS A 58 9.27 23.71 26.37
C CYS A 58 9.93 22.94 25.23
N LEU A 59 11.13 22.37 25.45
CA LEU A 59 11.80 21.52 24.47
C LEU A 59 10.95 20.30 24.09
N MET A 60 10.36 19.63 25.10
CA MET A 60 9.47 18.49 24.86
C MET A 60 8.22 18.91 24.09
N GLU A 61 7.55 20.00 24.47
CA GLU A 61 6.37 20.50 23.74
C GLU A 61 6.71 20.83 22.28
N GLN A 62 7.88 21.42 22.01
CA GLN A 62 8.34 21.66 20.65
C GLN A 62 8.51 20.35 19.87
N VAL A 63 9.14 19.33 20.46
CA VAL A 63 9.30 18.03 19.81
C VAL A 63 7.95 17.34 19.57
N LEU A 64 7.05 17.35 20.56
CA LEU A 64 5.69 16.84 20.41
C LEU A 64 4.93 17.59 19.31
N SER A 65 5.16 18.89 19.18
CA SER A 65 4.57 19.69 18.11
C SER A 65 5.12 19.36 16.73
N GLN A 66 6.42 19.11 16.62
CA GLN A 66 7.02 18.63 15.39
C GLN A 66 6.46 17.26 15.00
N LEU A 67 6.36 16.32 15.95
CA LEU A 67 5.76 15.01 15.73
C LEU A 67 4.29 15.11 15.31
N ALA A 68 3.51 15.96 15.99
CA ALA A 68 2.13 16.25 15.65
C ALA A 68 2.01 16.70 14.19
N ARG A 69 2.86 17.64 13.77
CA ARG A 69 2.91 18.15 12.40
C ARG A 69 3.20 17.06 11.37
N HIS A 70 4.15 16.17 11.66
CA HIS A 70 4.48 15.04 10.79
C HIS A 70 3.31 14.05 10.65
N VAL A 71 2.52 13.88 11.70
CA VAL A 71 1.34 13.01 11.66
C VAL A 71 0.18 13.68 10.91
N THR A 72 0.02 15.01 11.00
CA THR A 72 -1.05 15.75 10.29
C THR A 72 -0.82 15.91 8.79
N ALA A 73 0.43 15.98 8.33
CA ALA A 73 0.75 16.26 6.93
C ALA A 73 0.33 15.13 5.96
N VAL A 74 -0.12 13.99 6.49
CA VAL A 74 -0.39 12.78 5.68
C VAL A 74 -1.85 12.69 5.21
N ASP A 75 -2.81 13.31 5.90
CA ASP A 75 -4.19 13.48 5.40
C ASP A 75 -5.00 14.41 6.33
N GLU A 76 -5.30 15.65 5.90
CA GLU A 76 -6.02 16.64 6.72
C GLU A 76 -7.51 16.28 6.91
N LYS A 77 -8.05 15.35 6.12
CA LYS A 77 -9.50 15.11 6.05
C LYS A 77 -10.06 14.04 6.99
N GLU A 78 -9.22 13.30 7.73
CA GLU A 78 -9.67 12.10 8.47
C GLU A 78 -9.32 12.09 9.98
N ASN A 79 -8.88 13.21 10.55
CA ASN A 79 -8.55 13.24 11.97
C ASN A 79 -9.82 13.41 12.84
N PRO A 80 -10.01 12.60 13.90
CA PRO A 80 -11.07 12.84 14.89
C PRO A 80 -10.93 14.24 15.51
N ALA A 81 -12.04 14.89 15.85
CA ALA A 81 -12.06 16.27 16.34
C ALA A 81 -11.16 16.49 17.57
N GLU A 82 -11.03 15.47 18.44
CA GLU A 82 -10.16 15.48 19.60
C GLU A 82 -8.67 15.48 19.22
N ALA A 83 -8.30 14.70 18.20
CA ALA A 83 -6.95 14.71 17.67
C ALA A 83 -6.68 16.05 16.99
N GLU A 84 -7.61 16.55 16.18
CA GLU A 84 -7.47 17.84 15.49
C GLU A 84 -7.31 19.01 16.48
N THR A 85 -8.06 19.01 17.58
CA THR A 85 -7.94 20.05 18.63
C THR A 85 -6.55 20.04 19.27
N LEU A 86 -6.05 18.86 19.61
CA LEU A 86 -4.74 18.70 20.23
C LEU A 86 -3.61 19.02 19.23
N LEU A 87 -3.76 18.60 17.97
CA LEU A 87 -2.84 18.93 16.88
C LEU A 87 -2.82 20.44 16.58
N LYS A 88 -3.96 21.12 16.62
CA LYS A 88 -4.05 22.59 16.51
C LYS A 88 -3.32 23.27 17.67
N HIS A 89 -3.49 22.78 18.90
CA HIS A 89 -2.80 23.31 20.07
C HIS A 89 -1.28 23.24 19.88
N TYR A 90 -0.74 22.09 19.49
CA TYR A 90 0.69 21.93 19.29
C TYR A 90 1.22 22.62 18.02
N ASN A 91 0.45 22.71 16.94
CA ASN A 91 0.87 23.44 15.75
C ASN A 91 1.01 24.96 16.00
N MET A 92 0.21 25.53 16.91
CA MET A 92 0.35 26.94 17.30
C MET A 92 1.65 27.23 18.06
N VAL A 93 2.16 26.27 18.84
CA VAL A 93 3.40 26.40 19.62
C VAL A 93 4.63 26.61 18.71
N VAL A 94 4.64 26.04 17.52
CA VAL A 94 5.76 26.13 16.56
C VAL A 94 5.84 27.49 15.87
N ALA A 95 4.72 28.21 15.76
CA ALA A 95 4.65 29.50 15.04
C ALA A 95 5.35 30.67 15.79
N GLY A 96 6.05 30.40 16.89
CA GLY A 96 6.81 31.40 17.64
C GLY A 96 5.96 32.31 18.53
N ASP A 97 4.64 32.13 18.55
CA ASP A 97 3.72 32.88 19.42
C ASP A 97 3.58 32.20 20.80
N LEU A 98 4.72 31.76 21.34
CA LEU A 98 4.86 31.36 22.75
C LEU A 98 4.87 32.64 23.59
N GLY A 99 3.76 33.36 23.60
CA GLY A 99 3.54 34.44 24.53
C GLY A 99 3.89 33.95 25.94
N GLU A 100 4.60 34.78 26.70
CA GLU A 100 5.24 34.60 28.02
C GLU A 100 4.40 33.91 29.13
N LYS A 101 3.18 33.46 28.87
CA LYS A 101 2.15 33.12 29.86
C LYS A 101 1.77 31.65 29.99
N ARG A 102 2.30 30.72 29.18
CA ARG A 102 2.03 29.29 29.40
C ARG A 102 3.29 28.54 29.81
N ARG A 103 3.54 28.53 31.12
CA ARG A 103 4.39 27.49 31.74
C ARG A 103 3.54 26.24 31.89
N THR A 104 3.44 25.44 30.84
CA THR A 104 2.81 24.12 30.93
C THR A 104 3.75 23.19 31.71
N THR A 105 3.24 22.53 32.74
CA THR A 105 4.01 21.49 33.45
C THR A 105 3.92 20.17 32.69
N LEU A 106 4.86 19.24 32.91
CA LEU A 106 4.78 17.89 32.35
C LEU A 106 3.45 17.19 32.73
N ASP A 107 2.92 17.47 33.92
CA ASP A 107 1.64 16.92 34.38
C ASP A 107 0.45 17.46 33.58
N ALA A 108 0.47 18.74 33.19
CA ALA A 108 -0.56 19.31 32.36
C ALA A 108 -0.51 18.74 30.93
N VAL A 109 0.70 18.57 30.37
CA VAL A 109 0.90 17.94 29.05
C VAL A 109 0.44 16.47 29.07
N GLU A 110 0.79 15.72 30.12
CA GLU A 110 0.34 14.34 30.27
C GLU A 110 -1.19 14.24 30.40
N ALA A 111 -1.80 15.08 31.24
CA ALA A 111 -3.25 15.08 31.43
C ALA A 111 -3.98 15.35 30.11
N GLU A 112 -3.48 16.28 29.30
CA GLU A 112 -4.02 16.57 27.97
C GLU A 112 -3.88 15.38 27.01
N LEU A 113 -2.67 14.82 26.89
CA LEU A 113 -2.40 13.67 26.03
C LEU A 113 -3.20 12.43 26.45
N ARG A 114 -3.34 12.18 27.76
CA ARG A 114 -4.12 11.07 28.33
C ARG A 114 -5.61 11.26 28.08
N ALA A 115 -6.14 12.47 28.29
CA ALA A 115 -7.55 12.76 28.01
C ALA A 115 -7.89 12.58 26.52
N ALA A 116 -7.00 13.00 25.62
CA ALA A 116 -7.16 12.73 24.20
C ALA A 116 -7.04 11.23 23.88
N TYR A 117 -6.09 10.53 24.52
CA TYR A 117 -5.89 9.10 24.31
C TYR A 117 -7.10 8.26 24.72
N GLU A 118 -7.68 8.55 25.88
CA GLU A 118 -8.86 7.87 26.42
C GLU A 118 -10.09 8.09 25.51
N LYS A 119 -10.26 9.29 24.96
CA LYS A 119 -11.36 9.58 24.02
C LYS A 119 -11.19 8.86 22.67
N LEU A 120 -9.96 8.71 22.20
CA LEU A 120 -9.68 8.07 20.91
C LEU A 120 -9.63 6.54 20.97
N SER A 121 -9.46 5.96 22.16
CA SER A 121 -9.28 4.50 22.31
C SER A 121 -10.15 3.95 23.44
N PRO A 122 -11.41 3.55 23.18
CA PRO A 122 -12.30 3.01 24.20
C PRO A 122 -11.82 1.67 24.80
N GLU A 123 -10.86 0.99 24.15
CA GLU A 123 -10.15 -0.15 24.71
C GLU A 123 -8.63 0.01 24.53
N PRO A 124 -7.83 0.12 25.61
CA PRO A 124 -6.39 0.21 25.51
C PRO A 124 -5.79 -1.11 25.03
N GLY A 125 -5.61 -1.24 23.72
CA GLY A 125 -4.78 -2.29 23.15
C GLY A 125 -3.30 -1.94 23.30
N LYS A 126 -2.47 -2.88 23.77
CA LYS A 126 -1.00 -2.71 23.87
C LYS A 126 -0.26 -2.70 22.51
N TYR A 127 -1.00 -2.81 21.41
CA TYR A 127 -0.46 -3.07 20.09
C TYR A 127 -0.70 -1.88 19.15
N TRP A 128 0.12 -1.81 18.10
CA TRP A 128 0.04 -0.88 16.96
C TRP A 128 -1.31 -0.92 16.21
N ARG A 129 -2.44 -0.58 16.86
CA ARG A 129 -3.73 -0.41 16.18
C ARG A 129 -3.57 0.69 15.13
N GLY A 130 -3.76 0.34 13.86
CA GLY A 130 -3.66 1.26 12.73
C GLY A 130 -2.24 1.49 12.18
N VAL A 131 -1.19 0.99 12.82
CA VAL A 131 0.20 1.18 12.34
C VAL A 131 0.84 -0.12 11.86
N CYS A 132 0.37 -1.26 12.36
CA CYS A 132 0.83 -2.54 11.86
C CYS A 132 0.35 -2.72 10.39
N ARG A 133 1.31 -2.79 9.47
CA ARG A 133 1.10 -3.21 8.09
C ARG A 133 1.39 -4.70 7.97
N PRO A 134 0.38 -5.58 8.05
CA PRO A 134 0.59 -7.03 7.91
C PRO A 134 1.38 -7.35 6.64
N ARG A 135 2.33 -8.27 6.76
CA ARG A 135 3.12 -8.72 5.62
C ARG A 135 2.30 -9.72 4.79
N LEU A 136 2.09 -9.42 3.52
CA LEU A 136 1.53 -10.34 2.55
C LEU A 136 2.62 -11.22 1.97
N GLY A 137 2.26 -12.47 1.79
CA GLY A 137 3.08 -13.52 1.20
C GLY A 137 2.19 -14.63 0.64
N GLN A 138 2.80 -15.67 0.09
CA GLN A 138 2.09 -16.92 -0.16
C GLN A 138 2.21 -17.85 1.05
N ASN A 139 1.11 -18.48 1.44
CA ASN A 139 1.15 -19.56 2.44
C ASN A 139 1.62 -20.88 1.81
N LYS A 140 1.64 -21.95 2.61
CA LYS A 140 2.05 -23.30 2.17
C LYS A 140 1.15 -23.89 1.07
N ASP A 141 -0.06 -23.38 0.94
CA ASP A 141 -1.06 -23.79 -0.03
C ASP A 141 -1.06 -22.85 -1.27
N HIS A 142 -0.04 -22.00 -1.41
CA HIS A 142 0.11 -21.02 -2.51
C HIS A 142 -0.99 -19.95 -2.58
N TRP A 143 -1.62 -19.62 -1.46
CA TRP A 143 -2.58 -18.51 -1.40
C TRP A 143 -1.93 -17.24 -0.89
N VAL A 144 -2.29 -16.11 -1.50
CA VAL A 144 -1.97 -14.79 -0.95
C VAL A 144 -2.62 -14.68 0.42
N SER A 145 -1.79 -14.45 1.43
CA SER A 145 -2.19 -14.45 2.82
C SER A 145 -1.33 -13.47 3.62
N VAL A 146 -1.86 -13.03 4.76
CA VAL A 146 -1.01 -12.45 5.79
C VAL A 146 -0.12 -13.56 6.32
N VAL A 147 1.19 -13.41 6.17
CA VAL A 147 2.17 -14.41 6.61
C VAL A 147 2.71 -14.04 8.00
N PRO A 148 2.96 -15.02 8.88
CA PRO A 148 3.52 -14.76 10.19
C PRO A 148 4.99 -14.31 10.03
N GLU A 149 5.27 -13.04 10.35
CA GLU A 149 6.62 -12.49 10.31
C GLU A 149 7.39 -12.77 11.62
N LEU A 150 6.67 -12.91 12.73
CA LEU A 150 7.22 -13.09 14.07
C LEU A 150 6.47 -14.21 14.81
N ARG A 151 7.18 -14.94 15.67
CA ARG A 151 6.62 -16.04 16.50
C ARG A 151 5.77 -15.53 17.69
N GLU A 152 5.50 -14.23 17.76
CA GLU A 152 4.90 -13.57 18.92
C GLU A 152 3.42 -13.20 18.71
N ARG A 153 2.83 -12.54 19.72
CA ARG A 153 1.44 -12.08 19.73
C ARG A 153 1.22 -11.01 18.64
N LEU A 154 0.58 -11.42 17.55
CA LEU A 154 0.13 -10.52 16.48
C LEU A 154 -1.22 -9.91 16.87
N CYS A 155 -1.47 -8.65 16.48
CA CYS A 155 -2.83 -8.12 16.57
C CYS A 155 -3.77 -8.90 15.63
N GLU A 156 -5.08 -8.82 15.85
CA GLU A 156 -6.08 -9.57 15.06
C GLU A 156 -5.93 -9.40 13.54
N GLU A 157 -5.48 -8.23 13.08
CA GLU A 157 -5.28 -7.98 11.65
C GLU A 157 -3.97 -8.48 11.07
N CYS A 158 -2.99 -8.69 11.94
CA CYS A 158 -1.71 -9.31 11.58
C CYS A 158 -1.76 -10.83 11.74
N LEU A 159 -2.83 -11.40 12.30
CA LEU A 159 -3.00 -12.84 12.35
C LEU A 159 -2.96 -13.43 10.93
N PRO A 160 -2.29 -14.58 10.76
CA PRO A 160 -2.27 -15.25 9.48
C PRO A 160 -3.68 -15.52 8.96
N ARG A 161 -3.97 -15.02 7.77
CA ARG A 161 -5.28 -15.18 7.12
C ARG A 161 -5.13 -15.16 5.62
N GLN A 162 -5.88 -16.04 4.97
CA GLN A 162 -5.99 -16.06 3.52
C GLN A 162 -6.82 -14.86 3.04
N LEU A 163 -6.33 -14.17 2.00
CA LEU A 163 -7.10 -13.12 1.35
C LEU A 163 -7.97 -13.73 0.26
N SER A 164 -9.28 -13.43 0.31
CA SER A 164 -10.24 -13.76 -0.75
C SER A 164 -10.55 -12.55 -1.64
N ASP A 165 -10.23 -11.35 -1.16
CA ASP A 165 -10.26 -10.08 -1.89
C ASP A 165 -9.18 -9.15 -1.33
N LEU A 166 -8.92 -8.03 -2.02
CA LEU A 166 -7.95 -7.02 -1.63
C LEU A 166 -8.61 -5.79 -0.98
N ARG A 167 -9.88 -5.89 -0.58
CA ARG A 167 -10.57 -4.76 0.05
C ARG A 167 -9.96 -4.47 1.41
N TRP A 168 -10.10 -3.22 1.83
CA TRP A 168 -9.53 -2.77 3.09
C TRP A 168 -10.05 -3.57 4.29
N PRO A 169 -9.21 -3.82 5.30
CA PRO A 169 -9.63 -4.36 6.58
C PRO A 169 -10.81 -3.57 7.15
N LYS A 170 -11.68 -4.26 7.91
CA LYS A 170 -12.91 -3.66 8.47
C LYS A 170 -12.64 -2.37 9.24
N ARG A 171 -11.49 -2.27 9.94
CA ARG A 171 -11.10 -1.06 10.68
C ARG A 171 -10.98 0.17 9.77
N ILE A 172 -10.33 0.04 8.62
CA ILE A 172 -10.07 1.20 7.75
C ILE A 172 -11.41 1.64 7.17
N ARG A 173 -12.26 0.68 6.78
CA ARG A 173 -13.63 0.97 6.36
C ARG A 173 -14.46 1.69 7.44
N SER A 174 -14.26 1.40 8.72
CA SER A 174 -14.97 2.11 9.80
C SER A 174 -14.45 3.53 10.05
N PHE A 175 -13.17 3.83 9.77
CA PHE A 175 -12.61 5.17 9.95
C PHE A 175 -13.03 6.14 8.84
N VAL A 176 -13.22 5.63 7.63
CA VAL A 176 -13.59 6.43 6.45
C VAL A 176 -15.01 7.01 6.56
N GLY A 177 -15.84 6.49 7.46
CA GLY A 177 -17.25 6.87 7.57
C GLY A 177 -18.04 6.52 6.31
N GLU A 178 -19.36 6.45 6.41
CA GLU A 178 -20.23 6.17 5.24
C GLU A 178 -20.36 7.37 4.29
N GLY A 179 -19.57 8.43 4.44
CA GLY A 179 -19.79 9.71 3.75
C GLY A 179 -18.55 10.51 3.32
N ALA A 180 -17.32 10.04 3.54
CA ALA A 180 -16.14 10.77 3.08
C ALA A 180 -15.83 10.43 1.60
N PRO A 181 -15.75 11.43 0.70
CA PRO A 181 -15.33 11.22 -0.68
C PRO A 181 -13.82 11.03 -0.73
N LEU A 182 -13.37 9.78 -0.58
CA LEU A 182 -11.99 9.41 -0.86
C LEU A 182 -11.75 9.41 -2.37
N THR A 183 -10.91 10.33 -2.83
CA THR A 183 -10.40 10.44 -4.22
C THR A 183 -9.35 9.38 -4.57
N SER A 184 -8.87 8.63 -3.58
CA SER A 184 -8.00 7.46 -3.75
C SER A 184 -8.85 6.21 -3.65
N ILE A 185 -8.63 5.27 -4.55
CA ILE A 185 -9.64 4.34 -5.05
C ILE A 185 -10.46 3.67 -3.93
N LEU A 186 -11.69 4.16 -3.73
CA LEU A 186 -12.70 3.47 -2.93
C LEU A 186 -12.73 2.00 -3.39
N PRO A 187 -12.59 1.01 -2.47
CA PRO A 187 -12.87 -0.38 -2.80
C PRO A 187 -14.26 -0.38 -3.40
N GLY A 188 -14.50 -1.07 -4.52
CA GLY A 188 -15.81 -1.13 -5.19
C GLY A 188 -16.90 -0.98 -4.14
N ASP A 189 -17.51 0.21 -4.10
CA ASP A 189 -18.06 0.93 -2.93
C ASP A 189 -19.25 0.24 -2.26
N GLY A 190 -19.50 -1.02 -2.61
CA GLY A 190 -20.66 -1.79 -2.18
C GLY A 190 -21.96 -1.22 -2.74
N MET A 191 -21.90 -0.11 -3.49
CA MET A 191 -23.06 0.49 -4.11
C MET A 191 -23.44 -0.33 -5.34
N PRO A 192 -24.75 -0.51 -5.61
CA PRO A 192 -25.23 -1.22 -6.80
C PRO A 192 -24.66 -0.68 -8.13
N GLN A 193 -24.15 0.55 -8.12
CA GLN A 193 -23.68 1.29 -9.29
C GLN A 193 -22.18 1.62 -9.28
N GLY A 194 -21.38 1.05 -8.35
CA GLY A 194 -19.99 1.45 -8.09
C GLY A 194 -19.10 1.71 -9.31
N ARG A 195 -18.01 2.47 -9.11
CA ARG A 195 -17.18 3.02 -10.20
C ARG A 195 -16.89 2.05 -11.34
N THR A 196 -17.00 2.56 -12.55
CA THR A 196 -16.60 1.80 -13.74
C THR A 196 -15.08 1.80 -13.89
N TRP A 197 -14.53 0.80 -14.57
CA TRP A 197 -13.11 0.80 -14.91
C TRP A 197 -12.71 2.05 -15.68
N CYS A 198 -13.59 2.54 -16.59
CA CYS A 198 -13.40 3.80 -17.29
C CYS A 198 -13.16 4.98 -16.33
N GLN A 199 -14.02 5.15 -15.32
CA GLN A 199 -13.88 6.21 -14.32
C GLN A 199 -12.58 6.07 -13.51
N VAL A 200 -12.22 4.83 -13.12
CA VAL A 200 -10.95 4.57 -12.43
C VAL A 200 -9.76 4.97 -13.31
N THR A 201 -9.84 4.72 -14.61
CA THR A 201 -8.78 5.08 -15.55
C THR A 201 -8.69 6.58 -15.81
N GLU A 202 -9.81 7.31 -15.85
CA GLU A 202 -9.85 8.78 -15.98
C GLU A 202 -9.28 9.48 -14.74
N ASP A 203 -9.62 9.01 -13.53
CA ASP A 203 -9.05 9.52 -12.27
C ASP A 203 -7.52 9.32 -12.23
N ALA A 204 -7.05 8.20 -12.76
CA ALA A 204 -5.64 7.87 -12.83
C ALA A 204 -4.90 8.70 -13.88
N GLU A 205 -5.51 8.97 -15.03
CA GLU A 205 -4.96 9.83 -16.09
C GLU A 205 -4.47 11.16 -15.52
N THR A 206 -5.33 11.85 -14.79
CA THR A 206 -5.00 13.16 -14.19
C THR A 206 -3.75 13.08 -13.31
N ARG A 207 -3.63 12.02 -12.49
CA ARG A 207 -2.46 11.82 -11.62
C ARG A 207 -1.20 11.49 -12.43
N VAL A 208 -1.32 10.61 -13.41
CA VAL A 208 -0.19 10.21 -14.26
C VAL A 208 0.31 11.39 -15.08
N SER A 209 -0.57 12.27 -15.58
CA SER A 209 -0.19 13.48 -16.30
C SER A 209 0.60 14.46 -15.44
N VAL A 210 0.18 14.69 -14.19
CA VAL A 210 0.90 15.57 -13.24
C VAL A 210 2.28 14.99 -12.91
N ASP A 211 2.36 13.69 -12.64
CA ASP A 211 3.63 13.04 -12.34
C ASP A 211 4.56 13.00 -13.57
N ALA A 212 4.00 12.86 -14.78
CA ALA A 212 4.74 12.88 -16.03
C ALA A 212 5.35 14.26 -16.32
N GLU A 213 4.58 15.33 -16.11
CA GLU A 213 5.05 16.71 -16.25
C GLU A 213 6.21 16.98 -15.28
N THR A 214 6.08 16.53 -14.02
CA THR A 214 7.14 16.67 -13.01
C THR A 214 8.44 15.95 -13.40
N LYS A 215 8.32 14.82 -14.11
CA LYS A 215 9.46 14.03 -14.61
C LYS A 215 9.95 14.45 -16.01
N GLY A 216 9.34 15.47 -16.63
CA GLY A 216 9.71 15.94 -17.97
C GLY A 216 9.45 14.92 -19.07
N VAL A 217 8.40 14.10 -18.92
CA VAL A 217 7.99 13.07 -19.90
C VAL A 217 6.54 13.28 -20.34
N THR A 218 6.14 12.61 -21.41
CA THR A 218 4.77 12.72 -21.95
C THR A 218 3.90 11.56 -21.46
N THR A 219 2.59 11.65 -21.69
CA THR A 219 1.65 10.55 -21.43
C THR A 219 1.04 10.05 -22.74
N ILE A 220 0.81 8.74 -22.82
CA ILE A 220 0.25 8.06 -23.98
C ILE A 220 -0.75 7.00 -23.54
N LYS A 221 -1.86 6.90 -24.27
CA LYS A 221 -2.88 5.88 -24.04
C LYS A 221 -2.55 4.59 -24.78
N ILE A 222 -2.24 3.52 -24.06
CA ILE A 222 -2.09 2.18 -24.60
C ILE A 222 -3.46 1.48 -24.71
N PRO A 223 -3.63 0.53 -25.66
CA PRO A 223 -4.86 -0.25 -25.76
C PRO A 223 -5.17 -1.04 -24.49
N THR A 224 -6.43 -1.04 -24.04
CA THR A 224 -6.88 -1.81 -22.87
C THR A 224 -6.50 -3.30 -22.91
N PRO A 225 -6.48 -4.01 -24.07
CA PRO A 225 -6.02 -5.40 -24.09
C PRO A 225 -4.56 -5.61 -23.67
N MET A 226 -3.74 -4.55 -23.62
CA MET A 226 -2.35 -4.58 -23.20
C MET A 226 -2.16 -4.24 -21.71
N THR A 227 -3.22 -3.77 -21.02
CA THR A 227 -3.12 -3.38 -19.61
C THR A 227 -3.03 -4.55 -18.65
N CYS A 228 -3.49 -5.73 -19.06
CA CYS A 228 -3.37 -6.96 -18.27
C CYS A 228 -3.10 -8.13 -19.20
N GLU A 229 -2.42 -9.18 -18.72
CA GLU A 229 -2.47 -10.43 -19.47
C GLU A 229 -3.91 -10.92 -19.50
N PRO A 230 -4.40 -11.42 -20.64
CA PRO A 230 -5.55 -12.29 -20.59
C PRO A 230 -5.18 -13.42 -19.65
N LEU A 231 -6.00 -13.66 -18.63
CA LEU A 231 -5.91 -14.91 -17.88
C LEU A 231 -5.80 -16.00 -18.93
N LYS A 232 -4.84 -16.89 -18.74
CA LYS A 232 -4.96 -18.21 -19.34
C LYS A 232 -6.24 -18.73 -18.73
N GLU A 233 -7.36 -18.53 -19.44
CA GLU A 233 -8.56 -19.32 -19.22
C GLU A 233 -7.98 -20.72 -19.33
N GLU A 234 -7.75 -21.34 -18.17
CA GLU A 234 -7.52 -22.77 -18.12
C GLU A 234 -8.64 -23.28 -18.99
N ALA A 235 -8.26 -23.93 -20.08
CA ALA A 235 -9.22 -24.59 -20.91
C ALA A 235 -9.81 -25.65 -19.99
N PHE A 236 -10.83 -25.26 -19.22
CA PHE A 236 -11.93 -26.08 -18.80
C PHE A 236 -12.57 -26.48 -20.13
N GLU A 237 -11.85 -27.31 -20.89
CA GLU A 237 -12.44 -28.33 -21.70
C GLU A 237 -13.46 -28.93 -20.78
N SER A 238 -14.71 -28.60 -21.07
CA SER A 238 -15.86 -29.23 -20.50
C SER A 238 -15.65 -30.74 -20.64
N VAL A 239 -15.06 -31.37 -19.62
CA VAL A 239 -15.02 -32.82 -19.41
C VAL A 239 -16.46 -33.19 -19.05
N GLY A 240 -17.28 -33.08 -20.08
CA GLY A 240 -18.72 -33.12 -20.08
C GLY A 240 -19.23 -33.32 -21.51
N GLN A 241 -18.38 -33.84 -22.41
CA GLN A 241 -18.89 -34.68 -23.48
C GLN A 241 -19.08 -36.07 -22.89
N THR A 242 -20.29 -36.26 -22.36
CA THR A 242 -20.94 -37.56 -22.23
C THR A 242 -20.57 -38.41 -23.43
N ARG A 243 -19.77 -39.45 -23.17
CA ARG A 243 -19.49 -40.54 -24.09
C ARG A 243 -20.84 -41.21 -24.40
N VAL A 244 -21.55 -40.69 -25.40
CA VAL A 244 -22.69 -41.38 -25.99
C VAL A 244 -22.08 -42.59 -26.69
N GLU A 245 -22.21 -43.75 -26.04
CA GLU A 245 -21.95 -45.06 -26.60
C GLU A 245 -22.82 -45.25 -27.86
N ARG A 246 -22.28 -44.87 -29.02
CA ARG A 246 -22.87 -45.21 -30.30
C ARG A 246 -22.54 -46.66 -30.62
N THR A 247 -23.54 -47.49 -30.42
CA THR A 247 -23.63 -48.88 -30.86
C THR A 247 -23.34 -48.97 -32.36
N ARG A 248 -22.43 -49.87 -32.74
CA ARG A 248 -22.07 -50.22 -34.11
C ARG A 248 -23.26 -50.82 -34.88
N ARG A 249 -23.53 -50.35 -36.11
CA ARG A 249 -23.80 -51.19 -37.31
C ARG A 249 -23.81 -50.35 -38.61
N ALA A 250 -23.32 -50.97 -39.69
CA ALA A 250 -22.95 -50.45 -41.02
C ALA A 250 -24.17 -50.29 -41.98
N PRO A 251 -24.04 -50.03 -43.32
CA PRO A 251 -22.88 -49.62 -44.14
C PRO A 251 -23.12 -48.42 -45.10
N ARG A 252 -22.00 -47.79 -45.46
CA ARG A 252 -21.61 -47.21 -46.78
C ARG A 252 -22.72 -46.69 -47.71
N VAL A 253 -22.92 -45.37 -47.72
CA VAL A 253 -23.36 -44.61 -48.90
C VAL A 253 -22.49 -43.36 -49.02
N GLU A 254 -21.75 -43.27 -50.12
CA GLU A 254 -21.02 -42.07 -50.55
C GLU A 254 -21.99 -40.93 -50.80
N ARG A 255 -21.92 -39.89 -49.95
CA ARG A 255 -22.41 -38.55 -50.30
C ARG A 255 -21.51 -37.51 -49.68
N THR A 256 -20.62 -37.01 -50.53
CA THR A 256 -19.75 -35.85 -50.32
C THR A 256 -20.62 -34.60 -50.18
N ARG A 257 -21.08 -34.30 -48.96
CA ARG A 257 -21.53 -32.96 -48.58
C ARG A 257 -20.51 -32.42 -47.60
N ARG A 258 -19.59 -31.57 -48.10
CA ARG A 258 -18.76 -30.71 -47.26
C ARG A 258 -19.72 -29.86 -46.42
N ALA A 259 -19.83 -30.20 -45.14
CA ALA A 259 -20.52 -29.35 -44.19
C ALA A 259 -19.82 -27.98 -44.20
N PRO A 260 -20.57 -26.86 -44.19
CA PRO A 260 -19.96 -25.55 -44.08
C PRO A 260 -19.12 -25.52 -42.81
N ARG A 261 -17.83 -25.23 -42.96
CA ARG A 261 -16.91 -25.02 -41.87
C ARG A 261 -17.42 -23.77 -41.15
N VAL A 262 -18.20 -23.96 -40.10
CA VAL A 262 -18.63 -22.88 -39.22
C VAL A 262 -17.37 -22.42 -38.49
N GLU A 263 -16.71 -21.44 -39.08
CA GLU A 263 -15.57 -20.74 -38.52
C GLU A 263 -16.11 -19.97 -37.32
N ARG A 264 -16.11 -20.63 -36.15
CA ARG A 264 -16.42 -20.00 -34.87
C ARG A 264 -15.35 -18.93 -34.65
N THR A 265 -15.66 -17.72 -35.07
CA THR A 265 -14.97 -16.51 -34.64
C THR A 265 -15.11 -16.45 -33.12
N ARG A 266 -14.11 -16.97 -32.41
CA ARG A 266 -13.95 -16.73 -30.98
C ARG A 266 -13.80 -15.21 -30.84
N ARG A 267 -14.87 -14.53 -30.42
CA ARG A 267 -14.79 -13.12 -30.04
C ARG A 267 -13.72 -13.04 -28.95
N ALA A 268 -12.71 -12.20 -29.17
CA ALA A 268 -11.73 -11.93 -28.14
C ALA A 268 -12.48 -11.50 -26.86
N PRO A 269 -12.10 -12.03 -25.68
CA PRO A 269 -12.72 -11.63 -24.43
C PRO A 269 -12.62 -10.11 -24.27
N ASN A 270 -13.73 -9.48 -23.87
CA ASN A 270 -13.75 -8.04 -23.61
C ASN A 270 -12.97 -7.78 -22.31
N VAL A 271 -11.71 -7.40 -22.44
CA VAL A 271 -10.77 -7.17 -21.33
C VAL A 271 -11.32 -6.16 -20.32
N GLU A 272 -11.96 -5.09 -20.80
CA GLU A 272 -12.58 -4.08 -19.93
C GLU A 272 -13.70 -4.67 -19.06
N MET A 273 -14.50 -5.57 -19.61
CA MET A 273 -15.56 -6.26 -18.86
C MET A 273 -14.97 -7.17 -17.77
N GLU A 274 -13.84 -7.82 -18.01
CA GLU A 274 -13.18 -8.64 -16.99
C GLU A 274 -12.53 -7.78 -15.89
N LEU A 275 -11.88 -6.66 -16.26
CA LEU A 275 -11.39 -5.69 -15.28
C LEU A 275 -12.53 -5.12 -14.43
N GLN A 276 -13.66 -4.79 -15.06
CA GLN A 276 -14.86 -4.34 -14.35
C GLN A 276 -15.39 -5.39 -13.36
N LYS A 277 -15.40 -6.66 -13.76
CA LYS A 277 -15.84 -7.77 -12.91
C LYS A 277 -14.92 -7.95 -11.71
N ARG A 278 -13.61 -7.91 -11.91
CA ARG A 278 -12.61 -7.99 -10.83
C ARG A 278 -12.67 -6.78 -9.89
N LEU A 279 -12.93 -5.59 -10.43
CA LEU A 279 -13.15 -4.39 -9.65
C LEU A 279 -14.38 -4.55 -8.75
N ARG A 280 -15.50 -5.05 -9.30
CA ARG A 280 -16.74 -5.32 -8.54
C ARG A 280 -16.55 -6.40 -7.47
N SER A 281 -15.71 -7.40 -7.70
CA SER A 281 -15.41 -8.42 -6.70
C SER A 281 -14.41 -7.97 -5.62
N GLY A 282 -13.85 -6.75 -5.74
CA GLY A 282 -12.81 -6.26 -4.83
C GLY A 282 -11.46 -6.94 -5.04
N CYS A 283 -11.26 -7.55 -6.21
CA CYS A 283 -10.02 -8.23 -6.56
C CYS A 283 -9.01 -7.29 -7.22
N ILE A 284 -9.36 -6.03 -7.54
CA ILE A 284 -8.42 -5.02 -8.05
C ILE A 284 -8.27 -3.89 -7.02
N ILE A 285 -7.02 -3.47 -6.79
CA ILE A 285 -6.66 -2.33 -5.94
C ILE A 285 -5.48 -1.57 -6.56
N GLN A 286 -5.35 -0.27 -6.30
CA GLN A 286 -4.13 0.46 -6.64
C GLN A 286 -2.96 -0.07 -5.81
N LEU A 287 -1.77 -0.19 -6.41
CA LEU A 287 -0.58 -0.64 -5.68
C LEU A 287 -0.33 0.21 -4.43
N ARG A 288 -0.41 1.55 -4.55
CA ARG A 288 -0.22 2.47 -3.41
C ARG A 288 -1.18 2.21 -2.26
N ASP A 289 -2.46 1.96 -2.56
CA ASP A 289 -3.47 1.70 -1.53
C ASP A 289 -3.26 0.34 -0.84
N LEU A 290 -2.77 -0.67 -1.59
CA LEU A 290 -2.31 -1.92 -0.98
C LEU A 290 -1.16 -1.66 0.00
N LEU A 291 -0.14 -0.89 -0.42
CA LEU A 291 1.07 -0.62 0.38
C LEU A 291 0.82 0.26 1.61
N LYS A 292 -0.24 1.09 1.60
CA LYS A 292 -0.73 1.77 2.81
C LYS A 292 -1.21 0.77 3.87
N THR A 293 -1.76 -0.36 3.43
CA THR A 293 -2.38 -1.35 4.31
C THR A 293 -1.44 -2.50 4.66
N TYR A 294 -0.59 -2.92 3.72
CA TYR A 294 0.20 -4.14 3.78
C TYR A 294 1.67 -3.89 3.49
N ARG A 295 2.53 -4.75 4.03
CA ARG A 295 3.91 -4.96 3.54
C ARG A 295 3.93 -6.14 2.60
N LEU A 296 4.98 -6.28 1.80
CA LEU A 296 5.17 -7.47 0.96
C LEU A 296 6.36 -8.31 1.46
N THR A 297 6.35 -9.61 1.19
CA THR A 297 7.58 -10.40 1.23
C THR A 297 8.48 -10.03 0.06
N TYR A 298 9.79 -10.26 0.21
CA TYR A 298 10.75 -10.11 -0.88
C TYR A 298 10.34 -10.87 -2.14
N ALA A 299 9.94 -12.14 -1.97
CA ALA A 299 9.50 -12.98 -3.07
C ALA A 299 8.29 -12.36 -3.83
N GLN A 300 7.31 -11.81 -3.11
CA GLN A 300 6.19 -11.12 -3.77
C GLN A 300 6.62 -9.82 -4.44
N CYS A 301 7.51 -9.05 -3.82
CA CYS A 301 8.00 -7.81 -4.39
C CYS A 301 8.78 -8.07 -5.69
N ASP A 302 9.71 -9.04 -5.68
CA ASP A 302 10.51 -9.41 -6.85
C ASP A 302 9.65 -9.97 -7.97
N ASP A 303 8.64 -10.78 -7.64
CA ASP A 303 7.69 -11.31 -8.63
C ASP A 303 6.87 -10.18 -9.28
N LEU A 304 6.34 -9.23 -8.50
CA LEU A 304 5.62 -8.08 -9.05
C LEU A 304 6.51 -7.17 -9.90
N VAL A 305 7.77 -6.96 -9.51
CA VAL A 305 8.75 -6.23 -10.34
C VAL A 305 9.02 -6.96 -11.66
N TYR A 306 9.18 -8.28 -11.61
CA TYR A 306 9.33 -9.10 -12.81
C TYR A 306 8.11 -9.00 -13.73
N GLN A 307 6.90 -9.11 -13.17
CA GLN A 307 5.66 -8.93 -13.93
C GLN A 307 5.56 -7.53 -14.55
N LEU A 308 5.91 -6.48 -13.81
CA LEU A 308 5.90 -5.09 -14.30
C LEU A 308 6.82 -4.91 -15.52
N ARG A 309 8.08 -5.35 -15.41
CA ARG A 309 9.05 -5.27 -16.52
C ARG A 309 8.58 -6.07 -17.73
N ARG A 310 8.08 -7.30 -17.50
CA ARG A 310 7.54 -8.15 -18.57
C ARG A 310 6.34 -7.52 -19.27
N ARG A 311 5.47 -6.82 -18.53
CA ARG A 311 4.34 -6.08 -19.10
C ARG A 311 4.80 -4.97 -20.03
N LEU A 312 5.76 -4.16 -19.58
CA LEU A 312 6.31 -3.06 -20.39
C LEU A 312 6.94 -3.58 -21.70
N LEU A 313 7.74 -4.64 -21.62
CA LEU A 313 8.28 -5.31 -22.81
C LEU A 313 7.18 -5.78 -23.76
N SER A 314 6.12 -6.38 -23.24
CA SER A 314 5.01 -6.86 -24.08
C SER A 314 4.21 -5.73 -24.74
N VAL A 315 4.06 -4.59 -24.07
CA VAL A 315 3.44 -3.38 -24.63
C VAL A 315 4.29 -2.85 -25.79
N GLU A 316 5.60 -2.79 -25.63
CA GLU A 316 6.53 -2.33 -26.65
C GLU A 316 6.55 -3.25 -27.89
N GLU A 317 6.57 -4.57 -27.69
CA GLU A 317 6.51 -5.56 -28.77
C GLU A 317 5.22 -5.46 -29.60
N GLN A 318 4.08 -5.23 -28.95
CA GLN A 318 2.77 -5.23 -29.60
C GLN A 318 2.36 -3.84 -30.13
N TYR A 319 2.94 -2.76 -29.60
CA TYR A 319 2.61 -1.39 -29.97
C TYR A 319 3.86 -0.57 -30.31
N PRO A 320 4.53 -0.88 -31.45
CA PRO A 320 5.82 -0.30 -31.82
C PRO A 320 5.78 1.21 -32.15
N ARG A 321 4.60 1.83 -32.15
CA ARG A 321 4.44 3.27 -32.38
C ARG A 321 4.78 4.12 -31.16
N GLY A 322 4.90 3.53 -29.98
CA GLY A 322 5.53 4.18 -28.84
C GLY A 322 6.73 3.34 -28.44
N GLN A 323 7.91 3.95 -28.50
CA GLN A 323 9.10 3.44 -27.84
C GLN A 323 9.20 4.14 -26.48
N ASN A 324 9.99 3.57 -25.57
CA ASN A 324 10.36 4.20 -24.29
C ASN A 324 9.19 4.37 -23.31
N TYR A 325 8.29 3.38 -23.21
CA TYR A 325 7.29 3.36 -22.16
C TYR A 325 7.94 3.15 -20.79
N CYS A 326 7.48 3.89 -19.80
CA CYS A 326 7.96 3.75 -18.43
C CYS A 326 6.83 3.81 -17.41
N VAL A 327 7.13 3.36 -16.20
CA VAL A 327 6.25 3.48 -15.04
C VAL A 327 6.97 4.32 -14.01
N GLY A 328 6.53 5.57 -13.86
CA GLY A 328 7.06 6.54 -12.90
C GLY A 328 6.06 6.94 -11.82
N SER A 329 4.83 6.42 -11.87
CA SER A 329 3.75 6.79 -10.96
C SER A 329 2.95 5.58 -10.48
N TYR A 330 2.57 5.60 -9.20
CA TYR A 330 1.59 4.67 -8.65
C TYR A 330 0.20 4.77 -9.33
N GLY A 331 -0.10 5.89 -10.00
CA GLY A 331 -1.29 6.04 -10.85
C GLY A 331 -1.37 5.01 -11.98
N GLN A 332 -0.20 4.51 -12.43
CA GLN A 332 -0.09 3.57 -13.54
C GLN A 332 -0.24 2.11 -13.10
N VAL A 333 -0.17 1.78 -11.81
CA VAL A 333 -0.03 0.40 -11.34
C VAL A 333 -1.15 -0.02 -10.40
N TYR A 334 -1.87 -1.04 -10.83
CA TYR A 334 -2.89 -1.75 -10.09
C TYR A 334 -2.46 -3.19 -9.86
N LEU A 335 -3.01 -3.79 -8.82
CA LEU A 335 -2.85 -5.21 -8.52
C LEU A 335 -4.19 -5.89 -8.65
N SER A 336 -4.20 -7.05 -9.30
CA SER A 336 -5.33 -7.98 -9.29
C SER A 336 -4.99 -9.22 -8.47
N LEU A 337 -5.95 -9.70 -7.67
CA LEU A 337 -5.86 -10.98 -6.98
C LEU A 337 -6.60 -12.03 -7.81
N ASP A 338 -5.85 -12.85 -8.55
CA ASP A 338 -6.43 -13.88 -9.40
C ASP A 338 -6.31 -15.26 -8.75
N LYS A 339 -7.29 -16.11 -9.04
CA LYS A 339 -7.25 -17.54 -8.70
C LYS A 339 -6.48 -18.26 -9.78
N GLY A 340 -5.30 -18.76 -9.45
CA GLY A 340 -4.50 -19.65 -10.27
C GLY A 340 -4.57 -21.09 -9.78
N ASN A 341 -3.77 -21.94 -10.40
CA ASN A 341 -3.55 -23.32 -9.97
C ASN A 341 -2.09 -23.42 -9.51
N PRO A 342 -1.78 -23.68 -8.21
CA PRO A 342 -2.67 -24.26 -7.19
C PRO A 342 -3.36 -23.28 -6.20
N GLY A 343 -3.24 -21.96 -6.36
CA GLY A 343 -3.74 -21.02 -5.33
C GLY A 343 -4.15 -19.63 -5.84
N THR A 344 -3.70 -18.58 -5.16
CA THR A 344 -3.97 -17.19 -5.59
C THR A 344 -2.66 -16.44 -5.77
N GLU A 345 -2.66 -15.50 -6.70
CA GLU A 345 -1.49 -14.71 -7.05
C GLU A 345 -1.87 -13.24 -7.24
N LEU A 346 -0.92 -12.36 -6.94
CA LEU A 346 -1.03 -10.95 -7.24
C LEU A 346 -0.49 -10.72 -8.65
N HIS A 347 -1.28 -10.10 -9.51
CA HIS A 347 -0.83 -9.73 -10.85
C HIS A 347 -0.84 -8.23 -11.07
N ILE A 348 0.19 -7.74 -11.77
CA ILE A 348 0.25 -6.35 -12.23
C ILE A 348 -0.78 -6.11 -13.33
N VAL A 349 -1.60 -5.09 -13.12
CA VAL A 349 -2.50 -4.49 -14.11
C VAL A 349 -2.04 -3.04 -14.30
N LEU A 350 -1.67 -2.68 -15.53
CA LEU A 350 -1.31 -1.31 -15.87
C LEU A 350 -2.57 -0.45 -16.07
N ASN A 351 -2.44 0.84 -15.83
CA ASN A 351 -3.41 1.79 -16.34
C ASN A 351 -3.25 1.94 -17.87
N PRO A 352 -4.32 2.18 -18.64
CA PRO A 352 -4.18 2.52 -20.06
C PRO A 352 -3.32 3.77 -20.32
N TRP A 353 -3.21 4.69 -19.36
CA TRP A 353 -2.36 5.87 -19.49
C TRP A 353 -0.96 5.58 -18.94
N CYS A 354 0.00 5.46 -19.86
CA CYS A 354 1.41 5.22 -19.57
C CYS A 354 2.23 6.50 -19.76
N MET A 355 3.34 6.61 -19.03
CA MET A 355 4.38 7.60 -19.32
C MET A 355 5.21 7.15 -20.52
N GLN A 356 5.67 8.12 -21.31
CA GLN A 356 6.55 7.91 -22.45
C GLN A 356 7.74 8.88 -22.36
N ALA A 357 8.92 8.30 -22.18
CA ALA A 357 10.18 9.03 -22.10
C ALA A 357 10.76 9.36 -23.48
N ASN A 358 11.74 10.26 -23.52
CA ASN A 358 12.38 10.69 -24.76
C ASN A 358 13.42 9.69 -25.26
N SER A 359 13.94 8.82 -24.38
CA SER A 359 14.90 7.76 -24.71
C SER A 359 14.68 6.51 -23.86
N GLU A 360 15.25 5.38 -24.29
CA GLU A 360 15.20 4.10 -23.59
C GLU A 360 15.88 4.18 -22.22
N GLU A 361 17.00 4.93 -22.15
CA GLU A 361 17.73 5.17 -20.91
C GLU A 361 16.89 5.95 -19.91
N GLN A 362 16.20 7.01 -20.35
CA GLN A 362 15.30 7.79 -19.49
C GLN A 362 14.11 6.95 -19.02
N ALA A 363 13.55 6.10 -19.89
CA ALA A 363 12.46 5.19 -19.52
C ALA A 363 12.91 4.18 -18.45
N THR A 364 14.12 3.64 -18.60
CA THR A 364 14.75 2.72 -17.64
C THR A 364 14.98 3.41 -16.31
N GLU A 365 15.62 4.58 -16.31
CA GLU A 365 15.91 5.36 -15.09
C GLU A 365 14.63 5.66 -14.28
N ILE A 366 13.59 6.18 -14.94
CA ILE A 366 12.30 6.47 -14.29
C ILE A 366 11.67 5.22 -13.70
N THR A 367 11.73 4.09 -14.42
CA THR A 367 11.14 2.83 -13.97
C THR A 367 11.91 2.24 -12.79
N GLU A 368 13.25 2.32 -12.78
CA GLU A 368 14.07 1.85 -11.65
C GLU A 368 13.88 2.73 -10.41
N GLU A 369 13.79 4.06 -10.55
CA GLU A 369 13.45 4.97 -9.45
C GLU A 369 12.09 4.61 -8.83
N PHE A 370 11.09 4.31 -9.66
CA PHE A 370 9.79 3.83 -9.19
C PHE A 370 9.90 2.48 -8.48
N ILE A 371 10.69 1.53 -9.00
CA ILE A 371 10.90 0.21 -8.38
C ILE A 371 11.57 0.35 -7.02
N ASP A 372 12.56 1.23 -6.88
CA ASP A 372 13.23 1.49 -5.60
C ASP A 372 12.26 2.09 -4.58
N GLN A 373 11.47 3.08 -4.98
CA GLN A 373 10.41 3.64 -4.15
C GLN A 373 9.36 2.58 -3.77
N PHE A 374 8.95 1.72 -4.72
CA PHE A 374 8.05 0.60 -4.46
C PHE A 374 8.63 -0.38 -3.44
N ARG A 375 9.89 -0.79 -3.58
CA ARG A 375 10.57 -1.68 -2.62
C ARG A 375 10.63 -1.07 -1.23
N ALA A 376 10.94 0.22 -1.12
CA ALA A 376 10.95 0.95 0.15
C ALA A 376 9.55 0.98 0.79
N ASP A 377 8.53 1.36 0.02
CA ASP A 377 7.15 1.42 0.49
C ASP A 377 6.60 0.04 0.89
N ALA A 378 7.03 -1.03 0.21
CA ALA A 378 6.71 -2.42 0.55
C ALA A 378 7.41 -2.94 1.81
N GLY A 379 8.40 -2.22 2.35
CA GLY A 379 9.23 -2.65 3.47
C GLY A 379 10.26 -3.72 3.08
N CYS A 380 10.75 -3.65 1.84
CA CYS A 380 11.78 -4.52 1.25
C CYS A 380 13.14 -3.83 1.12
N ASP A 381 13.27 -2.55 1.48
CA ASP A 381 14.51 -1.78 1.53
C ASP A 381 15.52 -2.27 2.58
N ILE A 382 15.07 -3.03 3.59
CA ILE A 382 15.94 -3.59 4.61
C ILE A 382 16.64 -4.84 4.06
N ILE A 383 17.63 -4.65 3.18
CA ILE A 383 18.72 -5.63 3.09
C ILE A 383 19.19 -5.81 4.54
N GLN A 384 18.81 -6.91 5.19
CA GLN A 384 19.47 -7.26 6.44
C GLN A 384 20.93 -7.31 6.04
N PRO A 385 21.81 -6.48 6.64
CA PRO A 385 23.22 -6.71 6.46
C PRO A 385 23.38 -8.18 6.83
N THR A 386 23.82 -8.99 5.86
CA THR A 386 24.22 -10.35 6.15
C THR A 386 25.36 -10.21 7.12
N GLY A 387 25.05 -10.15 8.41
CA GLY A 387 26.02 -10.23 9.47
C GLY A 387 26.90 -11.44 9.17
N PRO A 388 28.19 -11.41 9.54
CA PRO A 388 29.12 -12.46 9.19
C PRO A 388 28.47 -13.80 9.54
N LYS A 389 28.32 -14.67 8.53
CA LYS A 389 27.87 -16.04 8.72
C LYS A 389 28.86 -16.67 9.69
N ILE A 390 28.51 -16.73 10.98
CA ILE A 390 29.29 -17.46 11.96
C ILE A 390 29.21 -18.92 11.50
N ARG A 391 30.28 -19.37 10.84
CA ARG A 391 30.55 -20.78 10.66
C ARG A 391 30.76 -21.32 12.07
N ILE A 392 29.76 -22.01 12.59
CA ILE A 392 29.97 -22.94 13.69
C ILE A 392 30.76 -24.09 13.06
N CYS A 393 32.04 -24.16 13.39
CA CYS A 393 32.88 -25.34 13.14
C CYS A 393 32.49 -26.45 14.12
#